data_AF-A0A0R1MGQ7-F1
#
_entry.id   AF-A0A0R1MGQ7-F1
#
_cell.length_a   1.000
_cell.length_b   1.000
_cell.length_c   1.000
_cell.angle_alpha   90.00
_cell.angle_beta   90.00
_cell.angle_gamma   90.00
#
_symmetry.space_group_name_H-M   'P 1'
#
loop_
_entity.id
_entity.type
_entity.pdbx_description
1 polymer ?
#
loop_
_entity_poly.entity_id
_entity_poly.type
_entity_poly.pdbx_seq_one_letter_code
_entity_poly.pdbx_strand_id
1 'polypeptide(L)'
;MRKLFGFFKYEYGIMLLVAVLTLLLYLTQTMFTDIFGAVSILSLLGLVSVFVLPDVLLTWFIILAIMAGIFTMMVGIVYLPLIERLILVCTMPFLGGLGVLVKALGGVRESALSNKSNIINYTTHVNSITKLKNKDNAARFYERYVNFINKLGSKELTVGVTCINWAHNNQYRQLNYTEYKRVLKEIADVLKAQRLPDEVICYIGSGSFLIFSSKLEEALEESISRAVRKSIGKIKYQDQGVEHNLQYKYAYQTVNYRNVKKFKNFTDLTNNLKRQLETKIVVEYQ
;
A
#
# COMPACT_ATOMS: atom_id res chain seq x y z
N MET A 1 2.57 -13.33 22.16
CA MET A 1 1.30 -12.75 22.66
C MET A 1 0.06 -13.01 21.77
N ARG A 2 0.13 -13.78 20.67
CA ARG A 2 -1.04 -14.00 19.77
C ARG A 2 -1.81 -15.33 20.03
N LYS A 3 -1.29 -16.21 20.90
CA LYS A 3 -1.88 -17.52 21.20
C LYS A 3 -2.78 -17.58 22.44
N LEU A 4 -2.76 -16.56 23.31
CA LEU A 4 -3.55 -16.58 24.55
C LEU A 4 -5.00 -16.10 24.37
N PHE A 5 -5.29 -15.35 23.32
CA PHE A 5 -6.62 -14.76 23.09
C PHE A 5 -7.56 -15.61 22.21
N GLY A 6 -7.13 -16.81 21.79
CA GLY A 6 -7.94 -17.70 20.95
C GLY A 6 -9.12 -18.36 21.65
N PHE A 7 -9.23 -18.20 22.98
CA PHE A 7 -10.25 -18.87 23.80
C PHE A 7 -11.41 -17.96 24.22
N PHE A 8 -11.26 -16.64 24.13
CA PHE A 8 -12.30 -15.69 24.54
C PHE A 8 -13.18 -15.30 23.34
N LYS A 9 -14.40 -15.85 23.29
CA LYS A 9 -15.44 -15.36 22.37
C LYS A 9 -15.77 -13.89 22.71
N TYR A 10 -16.02 -13.09 21.68
CA TYR A 10 -16.42 -11.68 21.79
C TYR A 10 -17.56 -11.44 22.79
N GLU A 11 -18.53 -12.36 22.83
CA GLU A 11 -19.66 -12.37 23.76
C GLU A 11 -19.21 -12.29 25.23
N TYR A 12 -18.18 -13.05 25.61
CA TYR A 12 -17.63 -13.00 26.98
C TYR A 12 -16.92 -11.68 27.27
N GLY A 13 -16.29 -11.07 26.26
CA GLY A 13 -15.67 -9.75 26.39
C GLY A 13 -16.71 -8.66 26.68
N ILE A 14 -17.84 -8.67 25.95
CA ILE A 14 -18.94 -7.73 26.20
C ILE A 14 -19.53 -7.97 27.58
N MET A 15 -19.83 -9.22 27.94
CA MET A 15 -20.41 -9.55 29.25
C MET A 15 -19.50 -9.11 30.40
N LEU A 16 -18.17 -9.29 30.26
CA LEU A 16 -17.19 -8.80 31.23
C LEU A 16 -17.20 -7.26 31.32
N LEU A 17 -17.22 -6.56 30.19
CA LEU A 17 -17.26 -5.09 30.17
C LEU A 17 -18.53 -4.56 30.84
N VAL A 18 -19.69 -5.15 30.54
CA VAL A 18 -20.98 -4.78 31.16
C VAL A 18 -20.95 -5.08 32.65
N ALA A 19 -20.48 -6.26 33.06
CA ALA A 19 -20.38 -6.64 34.48
C ALA A 19 -19.47 -5.69 35.27
N VAL A 20 -18.30 -5.35 34.72
CA VAL A 20 -17.35 -4.41 35.33
C VAL A 20 -17.95 -3.01 35.43
N LEU A 21 -18.64 -2.53 34.39
CA LEU A 21 -19.31 -1.24 34.41
C LEU A 21 -20.41 -1.21 35.49
N THR A 22 -21.27 -2.22 35.52
CA THR A 22 -22.35 -2.30 36.52
C THR A 22 -21.81 -2.39 37.95
N LEU A 23 -20.72 -3.13 38.16
CA LEU A 23 -20.07 -3.25 39.46
C LEU A 23 -19.46 -1.91 39.89
N LEU A 24 -18.77 -1.21 38.97
CA LEU A 24 -18.17 0.09 39.25
C LEU A 24 -19.23 1.13 39.65
N LEU A 25 -20.34 1.19 38.91
CA LEU A 25 -21.44 2.11 39.22
C LEU A 25 -22.14 1.75 40.53
N TYR A 26 -22.36 0.46 40.80
CA TYR A 26 -22.95 0.00 42.06
C TYR A 26 -22.08 0.33 43.28
N LEU A 27 -20.77 0.05 43.20
CA LEU A 27 -19.83 0.34 44.29
C LEU A 27 -19.71 1.85 44.55
N THR A 28 -19.68 2.66 43.50
CA THR A 28 -19.61 4.12 43.65
C THR A 28 -20.91 4.71 44.18
N GLN A 29 -22.07 4.19 43.80
CA GLN A 29 -23.35 4.63 44.34
C GLN A 29 -23.53 4.29 45.83
N THR A 30 -22.98 3.16 46.29
CA THR A 30 -23.17 2.68 47.67
C THR A 30 -22.13 3.21 48.65
N MET A 31 -20.88 3.37 48.21
CA MET A 31 -19.75 3.71 49.09
C MET A 31 -19.22 5.14 48.87
N PHE A 32 -19.42 5.73 47.69
CA PHE A 32 -18.80 6.99 47.28
C PHE A 32 -19.77 7.90 46.51
N THR A 33 -20.91 8.22 47.14
CA THR A 33 -22.02 8.95 46.51
C THR A 33 -21.57 10.30 45.91
N ASP A 34 -20.60 10.96 46.54
CA ASP A 34 -20.11 12.29 46.13
C ASP A 34 -19.44 12.28 44.75
N ILE A 35 -18.81 11.16 44.34
CA ILE A 35 -18.12 11.04 43.05
C ILE A 35 -18.94 10.28 42.00
N PHE A 36 -20.11 9.74 42.35
CA PHE A 36 -20.92 8.89 41.47
C PHE A 36 -21.24 9.56 40.13
N GLY A 37 -21.62 10.84 40.15
CA GLY A 37 -21.92 11.60 38.93
C GLY A 37 -20.70 11.72 38.00
N ALA A 38 -19.54 12.04 38.57
CA ALA A 38 -18.30 12.17 37.80
C ALA A 38 -17.84 10.82 37.22
N VAL A 39 -17.91 9.74 38.00
CA VAL A 39 -17.58 8.37 37.53
C VAL A 39 -18.53 7.94 36.41
N SER A 40 -19.82 8.27 36.51
CA SER A 40 -20.81 7.95 35.46
C SER A 40 -20.50 8.63 34.13
N ILE A 41 -20.18 9.94 34.18
CA ILE A 41 -19.82 10.72 32.99
C ILE A 41 -18.51 10.20 32.37
N LEU A 42 -17.49 9.95 33.20
CA LEU A 42 -16.20 9.41 32.73
C LEU A 42 -16.34 8.01 32.12
N SER A 43 -17.23 7.19 32.69
CA SER A 43 -17.53 5.86 32.16
C SER A 43 -18.20 5.93 30.80
N LEU A 44 -19.21 6.80 30.64
CA LEU A 44 -19.85 7.05 29.36
C LEU A 44 -18.84 7.55 28.32
N LEU A 45 -18.01 8.52 28.69
CA LEU A 45 -16.99 9.09 27.82
C LEU A 45 -15.99 8.03 27.38
N GLY A 46 -15.52 7.17 28.29
CA GLY A 46 -14.63 6.06 27.99
C GLY A 46 -15.24 5.09 26.97
N LEU A 47 -16.50 4.71 27.15
CA LEU A 47 -17.20 3.82 26.23
C LEU A 47 -17.38 4.44 24.84
N VAL A 48 -17.93 5.66 24.77
CA VAL A 48 -18.15 6.36 23.49
C VAL A 48 -16.82 6.52 22.74
N SER A 49 -15.75 6.88 23.45
CA SER A 49 -14.44 7.09 22.85
C SER A 49 -13.88 5.84 22.19
N VAL A 50 -14.08 4.65 22.78
CA VAL A 50 -13.63 3.37 22.21
C VAL A 50 -14.30 3.08 20.87
N PHE A 51 -15.59 3.39 20.76
CA PHE A 51 -16.38 3.16 19.54
C PHE A 51 -16.10 4.21 18.46
N VAL A 52 -15.94 5.48 18.84
CA VAL A 52 -15.79 6.60 17.89
C VAL A 52 -14.36 6.74 17.40
N LEU A 53 -13.35 6.58 18.26
CA LEU A 53 -11.96 6.93 17.93
C LEU A 53 -11.18 5.78 17.25
N PRO A 54 -10.29 6.11 16.29
CA PRO A 54 -9.23 5.23 15.83
C PRO A 54 -8.24 4.88 16.95
N ASP A 55 -7.61 3.71 16.88
CA ASP A 55 -6.80 3.16 17.98
C ASP A 55 -5.61 4.06 18.36
N VAL A 56 -5.00 4.73 17.38
CA VAL A 56 -3.92 5.70 17.61
C VAL A 56 -4.46 6.92 18.38
N LEU A 57 -5.57 7.51 17.93
CA LEU A 57 -6.17 8.67 18.58
C LEU A 57 -6.71 8.33 19.98
N LEU A 58 -7.26 7.13 20.16
CA LEU A 58 -7.73 6.64 21.45
C LEU A 58 -6.58 6.52 22.46
N THR A 59 -5.41 6.01 22.03
CA THR A 59 -4.23 5.91 22.88
C THR A 59 -3.77 7.28 23.36
N TRP A 60 -3.67 8.25 22.45
CA TRP A 60 -3.35 9.64 22.80
C TRP A 60 -4.39 10.27 23.72
N PHE A 61 -5.67 10.02 23.46
CA PHE A 61 -6.77 10.53 24.27
C PHE A 61 -6.74 9.99 25.71
N ILE A 62 -6.48 8.69 25.90
CA ILE A 62 -6.34 8.08 27.23
C ILE A 62 -5.13 8.67 27.97
N ILE A 63 -3.98 8.83 27.31
CA ILE A 63 -2.79 9.42 27.93
C ILE A 63 -3.06 10.85 28.40
N LEU A 64 -3.69 11.67 27.55
CA LEU A 64 -4.05 13.05 27.89
C LEU A 64 -5.09 13.09 29.02
N ALA A 65 -6.07 12.18 29.04
CA ALA A 65 -7.07 12.09 30.10
C ALA A 65 -6.43 11.74 31.46
N ILE A 66 -5.49 10.80 31.50
CA ILE A 66 -4.72 10.47 32.72
C ILE A 66 -3.93 11.68 33.19
N MET A 67 -3.22 12.35 32.27
CA MET A 67 -2.40 13.52 32.59
C MET A 67 -3.26 14.66 33.15
N ALA A 68 -4.38 14.97 32.51
CA ALA A 68 -5.33 15.96 32.98
C ALA A 68 -5.94 15.58 34.34
N GLY A 69 -6.29 14.30 34.53
CA GLY A 69 -6.79 13.76 35.79
C GLY A 69 -5.79 13.95 36.94
N ILE A 70 -4.53 13.55 36.75
CA ILE A 70 -3.48 13.71 37.76
C ILE A 70 -3.25 15.20 38.05
N PHE A 71 -3.17 16.02 37.02
CA PHE A 71 -2.95 17.46 37.16
C PHE A 71 -4.07 18.14 37.96
N THR A 72 -5.34 17.89 37.63
CA THR A 72 -6.50 18.45 38.35
C THR A 72 -6.53 18.04 39.82
N MET A 73 -6.14 16.80 40.13
CA MET A 73 -6.09 16.30 41.51
C MET A 73 -4.91 16.87 42.32
N MET A 74 -3.84 17.33 41.65
CA MET A 74 -2.64 17.90 42.28
C MET A 74 -2.75 19.42 42.48
N VAL A 75 -3.43 20.15 41.59
CA VAL A 75 -3.57 21.62 41.63
C VAL A 75 -4.52 22.11 42.75
N GLY A 76 -5.19 21.19 43.47
CA GLY A 76 -5.63 21.48 44.84
C GLY A 76 -7.00 22.15 44.99
N ILE A 77 -7.96 21.89 44.09
CA ILE A 77 -9.34 22.41 44.23
C ILE A 77 -10.29 21.38 44.88
N VAL A 78 -9.86 20.13 45.05
CA VAL A 78 -10.76 19.00 45.37
C VAL A 78 -10.31 18.24 46.62
N TYR A 79 -10.98 18.46 47.76
CA TYR A 79 -10.74 17.79 49.05
C TYR A 79 -11.31 16.35 49.09
N LEU A 80 -10.95 15.50 48.12
CA LEU A 80 -11.35 14.09 48.11
C LEU A 80 -10.31 13.19 48.79
N PRO A 81 -10.72 12.13 49.51
CA PRO A 81 -9.85 11.05 49.95
C PRO A 81 -9.05 10.40 48.80
N LEU A 82 -7.88 9.83 49.12
CA LEU A 82 -6.97 9.24 48.13
C LEU A 82 -7.65 8.19 47.23
N ILE A 83 -8.51 7.35 47.80
CA ILE A 83 -9.19 6.27 47.09
C ILE A 83 -10.12 6.83 46.01
N GLU A 84 -10.90 7.86 46.33
CA GLU A 84 -11.84 8.51 45.41
C GLU A 84 -11.11 9.19 44.25
N ARG A 85 -9.97 9.83 44.53
CA ARG A 85 -9.10 10.42 43.50
C ARG A 85 -8.59 9.37 42.53
N LEU A 86 -8.14 8.22 43.04
CA LEU A 86 -7.66 7.11 42.20
C LEU A 86 -8.78 6.53 41.34
N ILE A 87 -9.99 6.37 41.90
CA ILE A 87 -11.16 5.90 41.13
C ILE A 87 -11.43 6.84 39.97
N LEU A 88 -11.46 8.16 40.20
CA LEU A 88 -11.73 9.15 39.14
C LEU A 88 -10.70 9.12 38.02
N VAL A 89 -9.41 9.12 38.36
CA VAL A 89 -8.32 9.10 37.37
C VAL A 89 -8.31 7.79 36.57
N CYS A 90 -8.59 6.66 37.23
CA CYS A 90 -8.49 5.35 36.60
C CYS A 90 -9.76 4.91 35.85
N THR A 91 -10.93 5.47 36.16
CA THR A 91 -12.23 5.04 35.58
C THR A 91 -12.20 5.00 34.04
N MET A 92 -11.85 6.12 33.42
CA MET A 92 -11.91 6.27 31.97
C MET A 92 -10.81 5.48 31.24
N PRO A 93 -9.53 5.48 31.68
CA PRO A 93 -8.49 4.63 31.12
C PRO A 93 -8.77 3.14 31.26
N PHE A 94 -9.32 2.71 32.41
CA PHE A 94 -9.61 1.31 32.67
C PHE A 94 -10.74 0.79 31.79
N LEU A 95 -11.86 1.53 31.70
CA LEU A 95 -12.96 1.20 30.80
C LEU A 95 -12.57 1.32 29.33
N GLY A 96 -11.75 2.32 28.97
CA GLY A 96 -11.18 2.47 27.64
C GLY A 96 -10.31 1.27 27.24
N GLY A 97 -9.43 0.82 28.14
CA GLY A 97 -8.58 -0.35 27.93
C GLY A 97 -9.37 -1.65 27.78
N LEU A 98 -10.39 -1.88 28.63
CA LEU A 98 -11.30 -3.02 28.49
C LEU A 98 -12.09 -2.95 27.17
N GLY A 99 -12.56 -1.76 26.79
CA GLY A 99 -13.22 -1.54 25.52
C GLY A 99 -12.33 -1.85 24.31
N VAL A 100 -11.03 -1.54 24.38
CA VAL A 100 -10.05 -1.93 23.36
C VAL A 100 -9.90 -3.45 23.27
N LEU A 101 -9.88 -4.16 24.41
CA LEU A 101 -9.85 -5.63 24.41
C LEU A 101 -11.10 -6.21 23.75
N VAL A 102 -12.28 -5.67 24.05
CA VAL A 102 -13.54 -6.07 23.40
C VAL A 102 -13.51 -5.78 21.90
N LYS A 103 -12.99 -4.61 21.50
CA LYS A 103 -12.80 -4.22 20.09
C LYS A 103 -11.83 -5.15 19.36
N ALA A 104 -10.76 -5.59 20.04
CA ALA A 104 -9.78 -6.53 19.51
C ALA A 104 -10.34 -7.96 19.37
N LEU A 105 -11.23 -8.38 20.27
CA LEU A 105 -11.90 -9.69 20.23
C LEU A 105 -13.05 -9.75 19.22
N GLY A 106 -13.77 -8.65 19.02
CA GLY A 106 -14.98 -8.59 18.21
C GLY A 106 -14.80 -8.39 16.72
N GLY A 107 -13.59 -8.06 16.26
CA GLY A 107 -13.35 -7.83 14.83
C GLY A 107 -14.25 -6.76 14.21
N VAL A 108 -14.85 -5.85 15.00
CA VAL A 108 -15.91 -4.91 14.56
C VAL A 108 -15.41 -3.91 13.49
N ARG A 109 -14.09 -3.86 13.22
CA ARG A 109 -13.49 -3.09 12.11
C ARG A 109 -12.86 -3.93 11.01
N GLU A 110 -12.89 -5.26 11.09
CA GLU A 110 -12.36 -6.13 10.03
C GLU A 110 -13.30 -6.20 8.82
N SER A 111 -14.61 -5.95 8.92
CA SER A 111 -15.48 -5.98 7.73
C SER A 111 -15.19 -4.83 6.75
N ALA A 112 -14.79 -3.65 7.23
CA ALA A 112 -14.31 -2.55 6.39
C ALA A 112 -12.90 -2.80 5.81
N LEU A 113 -12.16 -3.78 6.35
CA LEU A 113 -10.81 -4.17 5.95
C LEU A 113 -10.74 -5.61 5.43
N SER A 114 -11.88 -6.27 5.21
CA SER A 114 -12.00 -7.65 4.70
C SER A 114 -11.34 -7.78 3.32
N ASN A 115 -11.26 -6.66 2.61
CA ASN A 115 -10.55 -6.56 1.34
C ASN A 115 -9.04 -6.38 1.48
N LYS A 116 -8.43 -6.35 2.68
CA LYS A 116 -6.97 -6.25 2.84
C LYS A 116 -6.26 -7.41 2.16
N SER A 117 -6.74 -8.64 2.29
CA SER A 117 -6.14 -9.79 1.61
C SER A 117 -6.21 -9.65 0.09
N ASN A 118 -7.35 -9.20 -0.45
CA ASN A 118 -7.51 -8.95 -1.87
C ASN A 118 -6.69 -7.74 -2.37
N ILE A 119 -6.60 -6.67 -1.59
CA ILE A 119 -5.77 -5.49 -1.87
C ILE A 119 -4.29 -5.87 -1.81
N ILE A 120 -3.87 -6.69 -0.83
CA ILE A 120 -2.51 -7.22 -0.72
C ILE A 120 -2.24 -8.13 -1.92
N ASN A 121 -3.11 -9.09 -2.24
CA ASN A 121 -2.97 -9.96 -3.41
C ASN A 121 -2.94 -9.17 -4.73
N TYR A 122 -3.74 -8.12 -4.85
CA TYR A 122 -3.74 -7.26 -6.01
C TYR A 122 -2.44 -6.45 -6.10
N THR A 123 -2.00 -5.83 -5.01
CA THR A 123 -0.75 -5.03 -4.96
C THR A 123 0.52 -5.88 -5.05
N THR A 124 0.48 -7.17 -4.70
CA THR A 124 1.59 -8.11 -4.87
C THR A 124 1.77 -8.60 -6.29
N HIS A 125 0.78 -8.41 -7.18
CA HIS A 125 0.86 -8.84 -8.58
C HIS A 125 0.81 -7.65 -9.56
N VAL A 126 0.16 -6.56 -9.17
CA VAL A 126 -0.13 -5.42 -10.03
C VAL A 126 0.34 -4.14 -9.37
N ASN A 127 0.98 -3.27 -10.15
CA ASN A 127 1.35 -1.96 -9.67
C ASN A 127 0.10 -1.10 -9.45
N SER A 128 -0.02 -0.49 -8.26
CA SER A 128 -1.22 0.25 -7.86
C SER A 128 -1.50 1.50 -8.70
N ILE A 129 -0.46 2.11 -9.29
CA ILE A 129 -0.54 3.33 -10.10
C ILE A 129 -0.85 2.97 -11.56
N THR A 130 -0.03 2.13 -12.18
CA THR A 130 -0.11 1.83 -13.62
C THR A 130 -1.13 0.75 -13.94
N LYS A 131 -1.55 -0.05 -12.94
CA LYS A 131 -2.41 -1.23 -13.09
C LYS A 131 -1.79 -2.33 -13.97
N LEU A 132 -0.48 -2.27 -14.20
CA LEU A 132 0.30 -3.25 -14.95
C LEU A 132 0.92 -4.30 -14.03
N LYS A 133 1.29 -5.45 -14.60
CA LYS A 133 2.01 -6.51 -13.87
C LYS A 133 3.34 -5.97 -13.34
N ASN A 134 3.74 -6.42 -12.14
CA ASN A 134 4.97 -5.96 -11.51
C ASN A 134 6.24 -6.71 -11.99
N LYS A 135 7.39 -6.35 -11.42
CA LYS A 135 8.70 -6.96 -11.71
C LYS A 135 8.72 -8.46 -11.48
N ASP A 136 8.13 -8.96 -10.40
CA ASP A 136 8.14 -10.39 -10.08
C ASP A 136 7.32 -11.19 -11.10
N ASN A 137 6.19 -10.64 -11.55
CA ASN A 137 5.42 -11.21 -12.64
C ASN A 137 6.19 -11.20 -13.97
N ALA A 138 6.93 -10.12 -14.27
CA ALA A 138 7.79 -10.06 -15.44
C ALA A 138 8.88 -11.14 -15.41
N ALA A 139 9.51 -11.35 -14.24
CA ALA A 139 10.52 -12.39 -14.05
C ALA A 139 9.92 -13.80 -14.26
N ARG A 140 8.79 -14.11 -13.61
CA ARG A 140 8.10 -15.40 -13.77
C ARG A 140 7.68 -15.66 -15.22
N PHE A 141 7.19 -14.63 -15.91
CA PHE A 141 6.81 -14.74 -17.31
C PHE A 141 8.03 -15.05 -18.18
N TYR A 142 9.13 -14.32 -18.00
CA TYR A 142 10.37 -14.56 -18.74
C TYR A 142 10.96 -15.95 -18.47
N GLU A 143 11.01 -16.39 -17.22
CA GLU A 143 11.49 -17.72 -16.84
C GLU A 143 10.67 -18.84 -17.50
N ARG A 144 9.35 -18.68 -17.58
CA ARG A 144 8.50 -19.62 -18.34
C ARG A 144 8.93 -19.70 -19.80
N TYR A 145 9.15 -18.56 -20.46
CA TYR A 145 9.61 -18.53 -21.86
C TYR A 145 10.97 -19.19 -22.05
N VAL A 146 11.96 -18.86 -21.20
CA VAL A 146 13.29 -19.48 -21.23
C VAL A 146 13.19 -20.99 -21.06
N ASN A 147 12.36 -21.45 -20.12
CA ASN A 147 12.12 -22.88 -19.90
C ASN A 147 11.49 -23.54 -21.13
N PHE A 148 10.52 -22.89 -21.78
CA PHE A 148 9.93 -23.41 -23.02
C PHE A 148 10.95 -23.51 -24.16
N ILE A 149 11.76 -22.47 -24.37
CA ILE A 149 12.82 -22.47 -25.39
C ILE A 149 13.81 -23.62 -25.14
N ASN A 150 14.25 -23.80 -23.89
CA ASN A 150 15.20 -24.85 -23.53
C ASN A 150 14.60 -26.26 -23.66
N LYS A 151 13.33 -26.46 -23.29
CA LYS A 151 12.68 -27.77 -23.34
C LYS A 151 12.33 -28.21 -24.76
N LEU A 152 11.77 -27.31 -25.56
CA LEU A 152 11.28 -27.65 -26.90
C LEU A 152 12.40 -27.64 -27.94
N GLY A 153 13.52 -26.93 -27.70
CA GLY A 153 14.63 -26.83 -28.66
C GLY A 153 14.23 -26.23 -30.03
N SER A 154 13.01 -25.69 -30.14
CA SER A 154 12.46 -25.22 -31.41
C SER A 154 13.09 -23.90 -31.82
N LYS A 155 13.42 -23.80 -33.11
CA LYS A 155 14.01 -22.60 -33.72
C LYS A 155 13.00 -21.46 -33.87
N GLU A 156 11.72 -21.76 -33.74
CA GLU A 156 10.63 -20.81 -33.99
C GLU A 156 10.22 -20.01 -32.76
N LEU A 157 10.50 -20.54 -31.56
CA LEU A 157 10.18 -19.85 -30.30
C LEU A 157 11.14 -18.68 -30.09
N THR A 158 10.61 -17.49 -30.26
CA THR A 158 11.30 -16.23 -30.11
C THR A 158 10.44 -15.28 -29.30
N VAL A 159 11.03 -14.63 -28.30
CA VAL A 159 10.40 -13.57 -27.52
C VAL A 159 11.15 -12.26 -27.74
N GLY A 160 10.44 -11.24 -28.19
CA GLY A 160 10.93 -9.86 -28.23
C GLY A 160 10.67 -9.20 -26.88
N VAL A 161 11.67 -8.54 -26.32
CA VAL A 161 11.53 -7.76 -25.09
C VAL A 161 11.85 -6.31 -25.37
N THR A 162 10.83 -5.46 -25.36
CA THR A 162 10.98 -4.00 -25.45
C THR A 162 11.03 -3.40 -24.04
N CYS A 163 12.01 -2.54 -23.79
CA CYS A 163 12.10 -1.73 -22.58
C CYS A 163 11.93 -0.25 -22.93
N ILE A 164 10.95 0.39 -22.31
CA ILE A 164 10.72 1.83 -22.40
C ILE A 164 11.03 2.42 -21.02
N ASN A 165 11.98 3.36 -20.96
CA ASN A 165 12.34 4.03 -19.73
C ASN A 165 12.09 5.54 -19.85
N TRP A 166 11.35 6.08 -18.87
CA TRP A 166 11.27 7.52 -18.66
C TRP A 166 12.57 8.02 -18.04
N ALA A 167 13.33 8.79 -18.81
CA ALA A 167 14.61 9.36 -18.39
C ALA A 167 14.41 10.39 -17.27
N HIS A 168 15.38 10.50 -16.37
CA HIS A 168 15.39 11.47 -15.26
C HIS A 168 14.16 11.38 -14.31
N ASN A 169 13.37 10.31 -14.39
CA ASN A 169 12.12 10.16 -13.63
C ASN A 169 12.28 10.31 -12.10
N ASN A 170 13.46 10.02 -11.55
CA ASN A 170 13.73 10.23 -10.12
C ASN A 170 13.66 11.71 -9.71
N GLN A 171 14.08 12.64 -10.58
CA GLN A 171 14.01 14.08 -10.33
C GLN A 171 12.55 14.53 -10.32
N TYR A 172 11.79 14.17 -11.36
CA TYR A 172 10.33 14.43 -11.43
C TYR A 172 9.55 13.83 -10.25
N ARG A 173 9.98 12.66 -9.75
CA ARG A 173 9.38 12.06 -8.55
C ARG A 173 9.59 12.90 -7.28
N GLN A 174 10.75 13.54 -7.16
CA GLN A 174 11.11 14.39 -6.02
C GLN A 174 10.43 15.76 -6.09
N LEU A 175 10.28 16.32 -7.29
CA LEU A 175 9.63 17.62 -7.52
C LEU A 175 8.14 17.57 -7.17
N ASN A 176 7.38 16.67 -7.81
CA ASN A 176 5.95 16.52 -7.55
C ASN A 176 5.53 15.05 -7.75
N TYR A 177 5.29 14.36 -6.64
CA TYR A 177 4.95 12.94 -6.63
C TYR A 177 3.56 12.64 -7.23
N THR A 178 2.61 13.58 -7.11
CA THR A 178 1.26 13.39 -7.65
C THR A 178 1.29 13.43 -9.18
N GLU A 179 1.97 14.42 -9.74
CA GLU A 179 2.15 14.55 -11.20
C GLU A 179 3.01 13.42 -11.76
N TYR A 180 4.05 12.99 -11.04
CA TYR A 180 4.81 11.79 -11.37
C TYR A 180 3.91 10.55 -11.53
N LYS A 181 2.95 10.34 -10.60
CA LYS A 181 2.00 9.22 -10.69
C LYS A 181 1.05 9.37 -11.88
N ARG A 182 0.58 10.59 -12.18
CA ARG A 182 -0.27 10.86 -13.35
C ARG A 182 0.46 10.48 -14.63
N VAL A 183 1.69 10.94 -14.81
CA VAL A 183 2.52 10.61 -15.98
C VAL A 183 2.74 9.11 -16.12
N LEU A 184 3.09 8.40 -15.02
CA LEU A 184 3.23 6.94 -15.07
C LEU A 184 1.93 6.23 -15.50
N LYS A 185 0.78 6.71 -15.00
CA LYS A 185 -0.53 6.17 -15.36
C LYS A 185 -0.83 6.42 -16.84
N GLU A 186 -0.57 7.62 -17.35
CA GLU A 186 -0.82 7.98 -18.74
C GLU A 186 0.06 7.17 -19.71
N ILE A 187 1.34 6.98 -19.38
CA ILE A 187 2.23 6.07 -20.14
C ILE A 187 1.62 4.66 -20.17
N ALA A 188 1.16 4.15 -19.03
CA ALA A 188 0.56 2.83 -18.95
C ALA A 188 -0.75 2.72 -19.76
N ASP A 189 -1.57 3.76 -19.76
CA ASP A 189 -2.82 3.82 -20.52
C ASP A 189 -2.55 3.83 -22.02
N VAL A 190 -1.56 4.59 -22.50
CA VAL A 190 -1.10 4.55 -23.90
C VAL A 190 -0.62 3.15 -24.28
N LEU A 191 0.18 2.50 -23.42
CA LEU A 191 0.68 1.16 -23.68
C LEU A 191 -0.47 0.14 -23.77
N LYS A 192 -1.43 0.16 -22.85
CA LYS A 192 -2.58 -0.76 -22.89
C LYS A 192 -3.47 -0.56 -24.12
N ALA A 193 -3.58 0.67 -24.62
CA ALA A 193 -4.45 1.00 -25.74
C ALA A 193 -3.83 0.68 -27.11
N GLN A 194 -2.50 0.77 -27.25
CA GLN A 194 -1.82 0.73 -28.56
C GLN A 194 -0.95 -0.50 -28.78
N ARG A 195 -0.61 -1.24 -27.72
CA ARG A 195 0.09 -2.52 -27.81
C ARG A 195 -0.89 -3.65 -28.12
N LEU A 196 -0.36 -4.77 -28.60
CA LEU A 196 -1.19 -5.90 -29.00
C LEU A 196 -1.82 -6.58 -27.77
N PRO A 197 -3.04 -7.13 -27.88
CA PRO A 197 -3.70 -7.78 -26.73
C PRO A 197 -2.98 -9.01 -26.19
N ASP A 198 -2.16 -9.68 -27.00
CA ASP A 198 -1.37 -10.86 -26.64
C ASP A 198 -0.01 -10.50 -25.99
N GLU A 199 0.40 -9.23 -26.05
CA GLU A 199 1.63 -8.77 -25.42
C GLU A 199 1.49 -8.66 -23.90
N VAL A 200 2.54 -9.05 -23.18
CA VAL A 200 2.58 -8.91 -21.73
C VAL A 200 3.29 -7.62 -21.35
N ILE A 201 2.53 -6.68 -20.82
CA ILE A 201 3.00 -5.35 -20.41
C ILE A 201 3.21 -5.33 -18.88
N CYS A 202 4.43 -4.98 -18.47
CA CYS A 202 4.85 -4.95 -17.07
C CYS A 202 5.47 -3.59 -16.71
N TYR A 203 5.26 -3.14 -15.48
CA TYR A 203 6.01 -2.04 -14.88
C TYR A 203 7.01 -2.59 -13.87
N ILE A 204 8.30 -2.38 -14.12
CA ILE A 204 9.39 -2.97 -13.31
C ILE A 204 10.01 -1.99 -12.30
N GLY A 205 9.48 -0.76 -12.22
CA GLY A 205 9.97 0.29 -11.34
C GLY A 205 10.88 1.31 -12.03
N SER A 206 11.16 2.42 -11.34
CA SER A 206 12.06 3.49 -11.79
C SER A 206 11.73 4.03 -13.20
N GLY A 207 10.44 4.19 -13.51
CA GLY A 207 10.00 4.68 -14.82
C GLY A 207 10.20 3.70 -15.98
N SER A 208 10.51 2.43 -15.70
CA SER A 208 10.74 1.41 -16.73
C SER A 208 9.53 0.49 -16.92
N PHE A 209 9.16 0.32 -18.19
CA PHE A 209 8.12 -0.57 -18.67
C PHE A 209 8.75 -1.65 -19.55
N LEU A 210 8.38 -2.91 -19.32
CA LEU A 210 8.77 -4.03 -20.17
C LEU A 210 7.56 -4.55 -20.92
N ILE A 211 7.77 -4.89 -22.18
CA ILE A 211 6.76 -5.43 -23.08
C ILE A 211 7.35 -6.70 -23.66
N PHE A 212 6.68 -7.82 -23.42
CA PHE A 212 7.05 -9.10 -24.00
C PHE A 212 6.12 -9.40 -25.16
N SER A 213 6.71 -9.60 -26.33
CA SER A 213 6.02 -9.85 -27.58
C SER A 213 6.44 -11.19 -28.14
N SER A 214 5.50 -11.92 -28.74
CA SER A 214 5.85 -13.02 -29.63
C SER A 214 6.60 -12.49 -30.86
N LYS A 215 7.09 -13.38 -31.72
CA LYS A 215 7.67 -12.99 -33.00
C LYS A 215 6.62 -12.24 -33.82
N LEU A 216 6.82 -10.93 -33.98
CA LEU A 216 6.03 -10.08 -34.87
C LEU A 216 6.76 -9.92 -36.21
N GLU A 217 6.00 -9.58 -37.24
CA GLU A 217 6.57 -9.06 -38.48
C GLU A 217 7.20 -7.70 -38.23
N GLU A 218 8.39 -7.46 -38.80
CA GLU A 218 9.19 -6.25 -38.54
C GLU A 218 8.40 -4.97 -38.88
N ALA A 219 7.69 -4.96 -40.00
CA ALA A 219 6.84 -3.83 -40.40
C ALA A 219 5.73 -3.52 -39.38
N LEU A 220 5.10 -4.56 -38.82
CA LEU A 220 4.07 -4.41 -37.79
C LEU A 220 4.69 -3.89 -36.48
N GLU A 221 5.80 -4.47 -36.03
CA GLU A 221 6.51 -4.05 -34.82
C GLU A 221 6.94 -2.58 -34.90
N GLU A 222 7.46 -2.15 -36.05
CA GLU A 222 7.82 -0.75 -36.30
C GLU A 222 6.61 0.17 -36.29
N SER A 223 5.51 -0.22 -36.93
CA SER A 223 4.29 0.60 -36.98
C SER A 223 3.72 0.85 -35.59
N ILE A 224 3.62 -0.19 -34.76
CA ILE A 224 3.16 -0.12 -33.37
C ILE A 224 4.13 0.72 -32.54
N SER A 225 5.44 0.46 -32.68
CA SER A 225 6.47 1.19 -31.93
C SER A 225 6.47 2.68 -32.27
N ARG A 226 6.24 3.04 -33.54
CA ARG A 226 6.12 4.44 -33.99
C ARG A 226 4.88 5.12 -33.42
N ALA A 227 3.73 4.43 -33.43
CA ALA A 227 2.49 4.94 -32.85
C ALA A 227 2.62 5.19 -31.34
N VAL A 228 3.19 4.21 -30.62
CA VAL A 228 3.45 4.30 -29.18
C VAL A 228 4.40 5.45 -28.85
N ARG A 229 5.52 5.57 -29.58
CA ARG A 229 6.48 6.67 -29.39
C ARG A 229 5.84 8.04 -29.60
N LYS A 230 5.05 8.19 -30.67
CA LYS A 230 4.32 9.43 -30.96
C LYS A 230 3.34 9.78 -29.85
N SER A 231 2.64 8.80 -29.30
CA SER A 231 1.63 9.03 -28.26
C SER A 231 2.25 9.31 -26.90
N ILE A 232 3.30 8.57 -26.53
CA ILE A 232 4.07 8.81 -25.31
C ILE A 232 4.79 10.18 -25.37
N GLY A 233 5.31 10.57 -26.53
CA GLY A 233 5.98 11.87 -26.71
C GLY A 233 5.07 13.09 -26.51
N LYS A 234 3.73 12.92 -26.57
CA LYS A 234 2.77 13.98 -26.27
C LYS A 234 2.52 14.16 -24.77
N ILE A 235 2.95 13.21 -23.94
CA ILE A 235 2.76 13.27 -22.50
C ILE A 235 3.71 14.33 -21.94
N LYS A 236 3.14 15.33 -21.28
CA LYS A 236 3.90 16.39 -20.63
C LYS A 236 3.81 16.27 -19.12
N TYR A 237 4.87 16.69 -18.44
CA TYR A 237 4.87 16.87 -17.00
C TYR A 237 4.41 18.29 -16.68
N GLN A 238 3.47 18.44 -15.75
CA GLN A 238 2.93 19.73 -15.37
C GLN A 238 3.35 20.03 -13.94
N ASP A 239 3.92 21.20 -13.69
CA ASP A 239 4.20 21.65 -12.32
C ASP A 239 4.07 23.17 -12.24
N GLN A 240 3.28 23.64 -11.27
CA GLN A 240 3.06 25.08 -11.01
C GLN A 240 2.67 25.90 -12.27
N GLY A 241 1.93 25.30 -13.20
CA GLY A 241 1.48 25.94 -14.44
C GLY A 241 2.50 25.92 -15.58
N VAL A 242 3.66 25.29 -15.40
CA VAL A 242 4.67 25.08 -16.44
C VAL A 242 4.58 23.65 -16.97
N GLU A 243 4.66 23.50 -18.29
CA GLU A 243 4.73 22.19 -18.94
C GLU A 243 6.16 21.84 -19.35
N HIS A 244 6.59 20.63 -19.02
CA HIS A 244 7.90 20.10 -19.37
C HIS A 244 7.75 18.88 -20.29
N ASN A 245 8.52 18.90 -21.39
CA ASN A 245 8.62 17.76 -22.29
C ASN A 245 9.36 16.61 -21.61
N LEU A 246 8.87 15.40 -21.84
CA LEU A 246 9.45 14.19 -21.25
C LEU A 246 10.39 13.48 -22.23
N GLN A 247 11.47 12.98 -21.66
CA GLN A 247 12.51 12.27 -22.39
C GLN A 247 12.39 10.76 -22.17
N TYR A 248 12.50 9.98 -23.24
CA TYR A 248 12.32 8.53 -23.20
C TYR A 248 13.48 7.79 -23.87
N LYS A 249 13.86 6.67 -23.26
CA LYS A 249 14.86 5.75 -23.77
C LYS A 249 14.24 4.41 -24.11
N TYR A 250 14.73 3.79 -25.18
CA TYR A 250 14.16 2.56 -25.73
C TYR A 250 15.27 1.52 -25.94
N ALA A 251 15.10 0.33 -25.36
CA ALA A 251 15.97 -0.82 -25.58
C ALA A 251 15.15 -2.02 -26.06
N TYR A 252 15.78 -2.90 -26.81
CA TYR A 252 15.14 -4.07 -27.37
C TYR A 252 16.07 -5.26 -27.34
N GLN A 253 15.54 -6.43 -26.95
CA GLN A 253 16.29 -7.68 -26.97
C GLN A 253 15.39 -8.82 -27.38
N THR A 254 15.78 -9.50 -28.46
CA THR A 254 15.18 -10.77 -28.87
C THR A 254 15.87 -11.93 -28.15
N VAL A 255 15.10 -12.86 -27.60
CA VAL A 255 15.61 -14.09 -26.97
C VAL A 255 15.06 -15.31 -27.71
N ASN A 256 15.95 -16.21 -28.12
CA ASN A 256 15.65 -17.43 -28.87
C ASN A 256 16.66 -18.54 -28.50
N TYR A 257 16.51 -19.72 -29.11
CA TYR A 257 17.37 -20.89 -28.83
C TYR A 257 18.88 -20.63 -29.01
N ARG A 258 19.29 -19.64 -29.82
CA ARG A 258 20.71 -19.32 -30.08
C ARG A 258 21.35 -18.55 -28.93
N ASN A 259 20.59 -17.66 -28.29
CA ASN A 259 21.13 -16.73 -27.28
C ASN A 259 20.51 -16.91 -25.88
N VAL A 260 19.56 -17.83 -25.70
CA VAL A 260 18.93 -18.11 -24.40
C VAL A 260 19.94 -18.44 -23.31
N LYS A 261 21.09 -19.06 -23.65
CA LYS A 261 22.19 -19.32 -22.71
C LYS A 261 22.85 -18.04 -22.17
N LYS A 262 22.91 -16.98 -22.99
CA LYS A 262 23.44 -15.65 -22.60
C LYS A 262 22.45 -14.88 -21.73
N PHE A 263 21.16 -15.11 -21.92
CA PHE A 263 20.07 -14.46 -21.17
C PHE A 263 19.33 -15.50 -20.32
N LYS A 264 20.08 -16.28 -19.52
CA LYS A 264 19.54 -17.44 -18.81
C LYS A 264 18.47 -17.07 -17.79
N ASN A 265 18.63 -15.93 -17.13
CA ASN A 265 17.70 -15.44 -16.12
C ASN A 265 17.22 -14.02 -16.42
N PHE A 266 16.18 -13.59 -15.70
CA PHE A 266 15.60 -12.26 -15.88
C PHE A 266 16.58 -11.13 -15.57
N THR A 267 17.54 -11.36 -14.67
CA THR A 267 18.58 -10.39 -14.31
C THR A 267 19.54 -10.15 -15.48
N ASP A 268 19.96 -11.20 -16.20
CA ASP A 268 20.84 -11.10 -17.37
C ASP A 268 20.18 -10.27 -18.48
N LEU A 269 18.91 -10.56 -18.76
CA LEU A 269 18.10 -9.81 -19.72
C LEU A 269 17.99 -8.33 -19.33
N THR A 270 17.58 -8.05 -18.09
CA THR A 270 17.36 -6.68 -17.63
C THR A 270 18.64 -5.87 -17.53
N ASN A 271 19.76 -6.48 -17.14
CA ASN A 271 21.07 -5.83 -17.15
C ASN A 271 21.51 -5.46 -18.57
N ASN A 272 21.30 -6.34 -19.54
CA ASN A 272 21.60 -6.04 -20.94
C ASN A 272 20.72 -4.90 -21.48
N LEU A 273 19.41 -4.94 -21.22
CA LEU A 273 18.49 -3.85 -21.57
C LEU A 273 18.92 -2.54 -20.92
N LYS A 274 19.30 -2.55 -19.64
CA LYS A 274 19.80 -1.37 -18.93
C LYS A 274 21.06 -0.79 -19.59
N ARG A 275 22.04 -1.65 -19.92
CA ARG A 275 23.24 -1.22 -20.64
C ARG A 275 22.91 -0.57 -21.98
N GLN A 276 21.95 -1.12 -22.74
CA GLN A 276 21.48 -0.50 -23.99
C GLN A 276 20.82 0.87 -23.76
N LEU A 277 20.10 1.06 -22.65
CA LEU A 277 19.52 2.36 -22.29
C LEU A 277 20.60 3.37 -21.87
N GLU A 278 21.69 2.91 -21.26
CA GLU A 278 22.83 3.76 -20.87
C GLU A 278 23.62 4.23 -22.09
N THR A 279 23.81 3.36 -23.08
CA THR A 279 24.57 3.69 -24.30
C THR A 279 23.79 4.49 -25.34
N LYS A 280 22.46 4.52 -25.26
CA LYS A 280 21.61 5.31 -26.17
C LYS A 280 21.45 6.75 -25.68
N ILE A 281 21.71 7.69 -26.59
CA ILE A 281 21.45 9.12 -26.41
C ILE A 281 19.95 9.32 -26.19
N VAL A 282 19.60 10.25 -25.30
CA VAL A 282 18.21 10.53 -24.95
C VAL A 282 17.53 11.24 -26.13
N VAL A 283 16.37 10.73 -26.55
CA VAL A 283 15.63 11.33 -27.67
C VAL A 283 14.56 12.25 -27.10
N GLU A 284 14.69 13.55 -27.41
CA GLU A 284 13.61 14.53 -27.26
C GLU A 284 12.71 14.44 -28.48
N TYR A 285 11.42 14.23 -28.26
CA TYR A 285 10.43 14.36 -29.33
C TYR A 285 9.89 15.79 -29.24
N GLN A 286 10.27 16.61 -30.22
CA GLN A 286 9.72 17.96 -30.43
C GLN A 286 8.35 17.87 -31.08
#